data_AF-A0A0Q4L9J8-F1
#
_entry.id   AF-A0A0Q4L9J8-F1
#
_cell.length_a   1.000
_cell.length_b   1.000
_cell.length_c   1.000
_cell.angle_alpha   90.00
_cell.angle_beta   90.00
_cell.angle_gamma   90.00
#
_symmetry.space_group_name_H-M   'P 1'
#
loop_
_entity.id
_entity.type
_entity.pdbx_description
1 polymer ?
#
loop_
_entity_poly.entity_id
_entity_poly.type
_entity_poly.pdbx_seq_one_letter_code
_entity_poly.pdbx_strand_id
1 'polypeptide(L)'
;MSIYTVTGFSLTSIAVGLLLEALTAGDIYDQITLPGLPNAIHVPERDAVIAATTAPAPLFDGELEAIATERHLDVILLQIGGLEDGRARIAVDFALGSLPCTVWAECGFSLYQDADGTWLVPAGFGPAVSVSWEGFNLEIVPPYADLIERADGIARAARSLTRFLQPVEA
;
A
#
# COMPACT_ATOMS: atom_id res chain seq x y z
N MET A 1 22.67 -3.10 -33.34
CA MET A 1 23.09 -3.20 -31.92
C MET A 1 21.97 -2.57 -31.11
N SER A 2 21.01 -3.38 -30.66
CA SER A 2 19.83 -2.88 -29.97
C SER A 2 20.21 -2.61 -28.52
N ILE A 3 20.11 -1.35 -28.11
CA ILE A 3 20.31 -0.93 -26.73
C ILE A 3 19.09 -1.47 -25.98
N TYR A 4 19.30 -2.43 -25.07
CA TYR A 4 18.25 -2.86 -24.16
C TYR A 4 17.95 -1.70 -23.22
N THR A 5 16.91 -0.93 -23.51
CA THR A 5 16.28 -0.08 -22.50
C THR A 5 15.69 -1.03 -21.47
N VAL A 6 16.32 -1.09 -20.29
CA VAL A 6 15.68 -1.68 -19.11
C VAL A 6 14.36 -0.94 -18.95
N THR A 7 13.26 -1.66 -19.16
CA THR A 7 11.91 -1.12 -19.03
C THR A 7 11.77 -0.76 -17.56
N GLY A 8 11.72 0.54 -17.24
CA GLY A 8 11.54 1.00 -15.86
C GLY A 8 10.30 0.35 -15.24
N PHE A 9 10.38 0.00 -13.96
CA PHE A 9 9.23 -0.52 -13.23
C PHE A 9 8.07 0.50 -13.27
N SER A 10 6.83 0.02 -13.45
CA SER A 10 5.68 0.90 -13.34
C SER A 10 5.55 1.41 -11.90
N LEU A 11 4.94 2.59 -11.72
CA LEU A 11 4.64 3.14 -10.40
C LEU A 11 3.84 2.17 -9.52
N THR A 12 2.91 1.42 -10.13
CA THR A 12 2.14 0.37 -9.45
C THR A 12 3.04 -0.74 -8.92
N SER A 13 3.99 -1.24 -9.71
CA SER A 13 4.93 -2.29 -9.28
C SER A 13 5.86 -1.81 -8.16
N ILE A 14 6.32 -0.56 -8.23
CA ILE A 14 7.18 0.02 -7.18
C ILE A 14 6.40 0.17 -5.87
N ALA A 15 5.17 0.67 -5.93
CA ALA A 15 4.34 0.83 -4.75
C ALA A 15 4.02 -0.51 -4.07
N VAL A 16 3.66 -1.52 -4.86
CA VAL A 16 3.46 -2.88 -4.36
C VAL A 16 4.75 -3.45 -3.78
N GLY A 17 5.88 -3.23 -4.45
CA GLY A 17 7.21 -3.67 -3.98
C GLY A 17 7.57 -3.12 -2.60
N LEU A 18 7.26 -1.86 -2.30
CA LEU A 18 7.48 -1.29 -0.97
C LEU A 18 6.65 -1.96 0.13
N LEU A 19 5.39 -2.30 -0.16
CA LEU A 19 4.57 -3.04 0.80
C LEU A 19 5.11 -4.46 0.98
N LEU A 20 5.50 -5.14 -0.10
CA LEU A 20 6.11 -6.47 -0.02
C LEU A 20 7.42 -6.46 0.78
N GLU A 21 8.24 -5.41 0.62
CA GLU A 21 9.45 -5.22 1.43
C GLU A 21 9.10 -5.05 2.92
N ALA A 22 8.13 -4.20 3.25
CA ALA A 22 7.67 -4.01 4.63
C ALA A 22 7.10 -5.29 5.26
N LEU A 23 6.42 -6.12 4.46
CA LEU A 23 5.90 -7.43 4.88
C LEU A 23 6.97 -8.52 4.96
N THR A 24 8.22 -8.23 4.56
CA THR A 24 9.28 -9.23 4.36
C THR A 24 8.78 -10.38 3.46
N ALA A 25 8.07 -10.01 2.40
CA ALA A 25 7.35 -10.91 1.50
C ALA A 25 7.81 -10.79 0.04
N GLY A 26 9.05 -10.37 -0.20
CA GLY A 26 9.59 -10.12 -1.55
C GLY A 26 9.74 -11.37 -2.43
N ASP A 27 9.64 -12.57 -1.86
CA ASP A 27 9.80 -13.86 -2.55
C ASP A 27 8.69 -14.88 -2.21
N ILE A 28 7.71 -14.50 -1.38
CA ILE A 28 6.65 -15.38 -0.88
C ILE A 28 5.25 -14.85 -1.21
N TYR A 29 5.01 -14.60 -2.50
CA TYR A 29 3.72 -14.11 -3.00
C TYR A 29 3.29 -14.80 -4.30
N ASP A 30 1.97 -14.87 -4.49
CA ASP A 30 1.35 -15.39 -5.70
C ASP A 30 0.60 -14.28 -6.44
N GLN A 31 0.80 -14.17 -7.75
CA GLN A 31 -0.09 -13.36 -8.58
C GLN A 31 -1.40 -14.10 -8.77
N ILE A 32 -2.51 -13.45 -8.42
CA ILE A 32 -3.84 -14.05 -8.52
C ILE A 32 -4.81 -13.16 -9.29
N THR A 33 -5.79 -13.80 -9.91
CA THR A 33 -6.93 -13.10 -10.50
C THR A 33 -8.07 -13.10 -9.49
N LEU A 34 -8.40 -11.92 -8.96
CA LEU A 34 -9.58 -11.71 -8.13
C LEU A 34 -10.60 -10.89 -8.89
N PRO A 35 -11.84 -11.39 -9.10
CA PRO A 35 -12.92 -10.58 -9.62
C PRO A 35 -13.05 -9.32 -8.78
N GLY A 36 -13.06 -8.15 -9.42
CA GLY A 36 -13.19 -6.86 -8.74
C GLY A 36 -11.89 -6.17 -8.37
N LEU A 37 -10.71 -6.82 -8.40
CA LEU A 37 -9.44 -6.17 -8.10
C LEU A 37 -8.43 -6.25 -9.25
N PRO A 38 -7.77 -5.14 -9.62
CA PRO A 38 -6.74 -5.15 -10.66
C PRO A 38 -5.39 -5.63 -10.10
N ASN A 39 -4.69 -6.48 -10.86
CA ASN A 39 -3.30 -6.87 -10.60
C ASN A 39 -3.05 -7.32 -9.15
N ALA A 40 -3.92 -8.19 -8.62
CA ALA A 40 -3.86 -8.62 -7.25
C ALA A 40 -2.70 -9.60 -6.99
N ILE A 41 -2.03 -9.38 -5.87
CA ILE A 41 -0.99 -10.24 -5.31
C ILE A 41 -1.49 -10.77 -3.98
N HIS A 42 -1.40 -12.08 -3.78
CA HIS A 42 -1.70 -12.71 -2.50
C HIS A 42 -0.40 -13.05 -1.78
N VAL A 43 -0.34 -12.73 -0.50
CA VAL A 43 0.74 -13.08 0.42
C VAL A 43 0.15 -14.04 1.45
N PRO A 44 0.17 -15.36 1.18
CA PRO A 44 -0.58 -16.34 1.98
C PRO A 44 -0.18 -16.33 3.46
N GLU A 45 1.09 -16.16 3.77
CA GLU A 45 1.57 -16.18 5.15
C GLU A 45 1.23 -14.93 5.96
N ARG A 46 0.59 -13.93 5.34
CA ARG A 46 0.14 -12.69 5.99
C ARG A 46 -1.36 -12.52 5.91
N ASP A 47 -2.08 -13.54 5.41
CA ASP A 47 -3.50 -13.49 5.10
C ASP A 47 -3.89 -12.21 4.34
N ALA A 48 -3.04 -11.79 3.39
CA ALA A 48 -3.14 -10.48 2.76
C ALA A 48 -3.20 -10.53 1.23
N VAL A 49 -4.02 -9.64 0.66
CA VAL A 49 -4.10 -9.35 -0.76
C VAL A 49 -3.72 -7.89 -1.00
N ILE A 50 -2.78 -7.65 -1.90
CA ILE A 50 -2.34 -6.32 -2.30
C ILE A 50 -2.66 -6.14 -3.78
N ALA A 51 -3.41 -5.08 -4.09
CA ALA A 51 -3.71 -4.67 -5.45
C ALA A 51 -3.22 -3.24 -5.68
N ALA A 52 -2.99 -2.88 -6.94
CA ALA A 52 -2.64 -1.51 -7.30
C ALA A 52 -3.40 -1.06 -8.56
N THR A 53 -3.88 0.17 -8.52
CA THR A 53 -4.68 0.77 -9.58
C THR A 53 -4.29 2.22 -9.84
N THR A 54 -4.51 2.67 -11.06
CA THR A 54 -4.47 4.09 -11.44
C THR A 54 -5.87 4.66 -11.66
N ALA A 55 -6.91 3.83 -11.51
CA ALA A 55 -8.28 4.28 -11.59
C ALA A 55 -8.63 5.16 -10.37
N PRO A 56 -9.46 6.20 -10.55
CA PRO A 56 -9.86 7.06 -9.44
C PRO A 56 -10.75 6.33 -8.43
N ALA A 57 -10.61 6.65 -7.15
CA ALA A 57 -11.58 6.30 -6.11
C ALA A 57 -12.98 6.87 -6.41
N PRO A 58 -14.07 6.30 -5.87
CA PRO A 58 -14.16 5.09 -5.04
C PRO A 58 -14.59 3.84 -5.84
N LEU A 59 -13.79 3.42 -6.83
CA LEU A 59 -14.25 2.41 -7.79
C LEU A 59 -14.34 0.98 -7.21
N PHE A 60 -13.64 0.69 -6.11
CA PHE A 60 -13.42 -0.69 -5.64
C PHE A 60 -13.84 -0.93 -4.18
N ASP A 61 -14.40 0.08 -3.50
CA ASP A 61 -14.65 0.04 -2.05
C ASP A 61 -15.54 -1.14 -1.65
N GLY A 62 -16.58 -1.41 -2.44
CA GLY A 62 -17.51 -2.52 -2.19
C GLY A 62 -16.83 -3.89 -2.39
N GLU A 63 -15.95 -4.00 -3.37
CA GLU A 63 -15.18 -5.21 -3.65
C GLU A 63 -14.15 -5.49 -2.55
N LEU A 64 -13.51 -4.46 -1.99
CA LEU A 64 -12.57 -4.63 -0.87
C LEU A 64 -13.25 -5.27 0.34
N GLU A 65 -14.37 -4.68 0.78
CA GLU A 65 -15.11 -5.17 1.95
C GLU A 65 -15.68 -6.58 1.70
N ALA A 66 -16.23 -6.83 0.51
CA ALA A 66 -16.77 -8.15 0.15
C ALA A 66 -15.68 -9.24 0.17
N ILE A 67 -14.52 -8.98 -0.44
CA ILE A 67 -13.41 -9.95 -0.48
C ILE A 67 -12.86 -10.19 0.93
N ALA A 68 -12.65 -9.13 1.72
CA ALA A 68 -12.16 -9.25 3.08
C ALA A 68 -13.12 -10.07 3.96
N THR A 69 -14.42 -9.83 3.83
CA THR A 69 -15.46 -10.56 4.57
C THR A 69 -15.56 -12.02 4.16
N GLU A 70 -15.61 -12.31 2.86
CA GLU A 70 -15.82 -13.67 2.36
C GLU A 70 -14.58 -14.55 2.59
N ARG A 71 -13.39 -13.98 2.44
CA ARG A 71 -12.13 -14.72 2.47
C ARG A 71 -11.37 -14.63 3.78
N HIS A 72 -11.78 -13.74 4.69
CA HIS A 72 -11.08 -13.46 5.94
C HIS A 72 -9.62 -13.05 5.69
N LEU A 73 -9.42 -12.18 4.70
CA LEU A 73 -8.12 -11.67 4.29
C LEU A 73 -8.07 -10.15 4.47
N ASP A 74 -6.89 -9.62 4.73
CA ASP A 74 -6.62 -8.18 4.66
C ASP A 74 -6.43 -7.79 3.20
N VAL A 75 -7.27 -6.89 2.71
CA VAL A 75 -7.26 -6.48 1.31
C VAL A 75 -6.83 -5.02 1.22
N ILE A 76 -5.68 -4.79 0.59
CA ILE A 76 -5.05 -3.48 0.45
C ILE A 76 -5.06 -3.06 -1.01
N LEU A 77 -5.59 -1.87 -1.30
CA LEU A 77 -5.60 -1.27 -2.62
C LEU A 77 -4.77 0.00 -2.63
N LEU A 78 -3.66 -0.05 -3.36
CA LEU A 78 -2.83 1.10 -3.65
C LEU A 78 -3.40 1.88 -4.84
N GLN A 79 -3.86 3.10 -4.59
CA GLN A 79 -4.31 4.02 -5.63
C GLN A 79 -3.20 4.99 -5.99
N ILE A 80 -2.67 4.79 -7.19
CA ILE A 80 -1.58 5.58 -7.74
C ILE A 80 -2.18 6.73 -8.55
N GLY A 81 -2.20 7.91 -7.94
CA GLY A 81 -2.59 9.15 -8.61
C GLY A 81 -1.48 9.73 -9.50
N GLY A 82 -1.79 10.85 -10.15
CA GLY A 82 -0.79 11.66 -10.84
C GLY A 82 0.27 12.23 -9.90
N LEU A 83 1.30 12.86 -10.48
CA LEU A 83 2.31 13.57 -9.71
C LEU A 83 1.72 14.90 -9.19
N GLU A 84 1.65 15.06 -7.87
CA GLU A 84 1.34 16.33 -7.20
C GLU A 84 2.66 16.93 -6.71
N ASP A 85 3.03 18.12 -7.20
CA ASP A 85 4.34 18.75 -6.95
C ASP A 85 5.56 17.86 -7.24
N GLY A 86 5.46 17.03 -8.29
CA GLY A 86 6.52 16.10 -8.69
C GLY A 86 6.66 14.87 -7.80
N ARG A 87 5.74 14.62 -6.88
CA ARG A 87 5.69 13.44 -6.02
C ARG A 87 4.48 12.58 -6.37
N ALA A 88 4.66 11.27 -6.44
CA ALA A 88 3.55 10.35 -6.65
C ALA A 88 2.61 10.41 -5.45
N ARG A 89 1.34 10.74 -5.69
CA ARG A 89 0.31 10.64 -4.66
C ARG A 89 -0.16 9.19 -4.59
N ILE A 90 0.07 8.55 -3.45
CA ILE A 90 -0.47 7.22 -3.16
C ILE A 90 -1.53 7.36 -2.09
N ALA A 91 -2.78 7.15 -2.49
CA ALA A 91 -3.86 6.86 -1.56
C ALA A 91 -3.92 5.34 -1.35
N VAL A 92 -4.36 4.94 -0.17
CA VAL A 92 -4.52 3.55 0.20
C VAL A 92 -5.94 3.37 0.73
N ASP A 93 -6.66 2.45 0.11
CA ASP A 93 -7.93 1.97 0.60
C ASP A 93 -7.71 0.53 1.06
N PHE A 94 -8.40 0.12 2.12
CA PHE A 94 -8.23 -1.23 2.65
C PHE A 94 -9.49 -1.75 3.32
N ALA A 95 -9.52 -3.07 3.47
CA ALA A 95 -10.45 -3.78 4.34
C ALA A 95 -9.70 -4.85 5.12
N LEU A 96 -9.66 -4.73 6.46
CA LEU A 96 -8.99 -5.69 7.33
C LEU A 96 -9.96 -6.81 7.71
N GLY A 97 -9.80 -7.96 7.05
CA GLY A 97 -10.61 -9.16 7.26
C GLY A 97 -9.98 -10.17 8.23
N SER A 98 -8.71 -10.00 8.58
CA SER A 98 -8.01 -10.85 9.56
C SER A 98 -8.36 -10.54 11.02
N LEU A 99 -8.97 -9.37 11.26
CA LEU A 99 -9.36 -8.95 12.60
C LEU A 99 -10.40 -9.91 13.21
N PRO A 100 -10.34 -10.17 14.53
CA PRO A 100 -11.29 -11.06 15.21
C PRO A 100 -12.71 -10.49 15.34
N CYS A 101 -12.96 -9.29 14.80
CA CYS A 101 -14.23 -8.58 14.86
C CYS A 101 -14.80 -8.34 13.45
N THR A 102 -15.79 -7.45 13.33
CA THR A 102 -16.28 -7.00 12.02
C THR A 102 -15.13 -6.45 11.18
N VAL A 103 -15.15 -6.75 9.87
CA VAL A 103 -14.24 -6.17 8.90
C VAL A 103 -14.19 -4.66 9.07
N TRP A 104 -12.98 -4.12 9.10
CA TRP A 104 -12.78 -2.68 9.14
C TRP A 104 -12.29 -2.20 7.79
N ALA A 105 -13.16 -1.50 7.06
CA ALA A 105 -12.87 -0.95 5.75
C ALA A 105 -12.78 0.58 5.81
N GLU A 106 -11.71 1.13 5.23
CA GLU A 106 -11.44 2.57 5.21
C GLU A 106 -10.82 2.97 3.88
N CYS A 107 -11.02 4.24 3.52
CA CYS A 107 -10.53 4.82 2.28
C CYS A 107 -9.72 6.10 2.51
N GLY A 108 -8.83 6.42 1.58
CA GLY A 108 -8.06 7.66 1.58
C GLY A 108 -6.96 7.72 2.62
N PHE A 109 -6.47 6.57 3.10
CA PHE A 109 -5.28 6.51 3.93
C PHE A 109 -4.04 6.84 3.10
N SER A 110 -2.94 7.19 3.76
CA SER A 110 -1.67 7.51 3.12
C SER A 110 -0.60 6.53 3.56
N LEU A 111 0.30 6.17 2.64
CA LEU A 111 1.52 5.45 2.99
C LEU A 111 2.46 6.39 3.77
N TYR A 112 2.92 5.94 4.92
CA TYR A 112 3.80 6.66 5.83
C TYR A 112 5.03 5.80 6.15
N GLN A 113 6.19 6.45 6.24
CA GLN A 113 7.43 5.81 6.67
C GLN A 113 8.15 6.65 7.73
N ASP A 114 8.69 6.00 8.73
CA ASP A 114 9.60 6.58 9.72
C ASP A 114 10.79 5.65 9.98
N ALA A 115 11.47 5.82 11.11
CA ALA A 115 12.59 4.98 11.50
C ALA A 115 12.15 3.58 11.98
N ASP A 116 10.90 3.45 12.44
CA ASP A 116 10.38 2.25 13.06
C ASP A 116 9.63 1.36 12.07
N GLY A 117 9.15 1.92 10.95
CA GLY A 117 8.65 1.10 9.84
C GLY A 117 7.76 1.80 8.83
N THR A 118 6.91 1.00 8.19
CA THR A 118 5.93 1.42 7.19
C THR A 118 4.53 1.29 7.76
N TRP A 119 3.68 2.29 7.49
CA TRP A 119 2.34 2.40 8.06
C TRP A 119 1.34 2.92 7.02
N LEU A 120 0.07 2.63 7.23
CA LEU A 120 -1.05 3.29 6.58
C LEU A 120 -1.67 4.24 7.61
N VAL A 121 -1.72 5.53 7.30
CA VAL A 121 -2.17 6.56 8.26
C VAL A 121 -3.37 7.36 7.74
N PRO A 122 -4.33 7.71 8.62
CA PRO A 122 -5.48 8.53 8.23
C PRO A 122 -5.07 9.98 7.93
N ALA A 123 -6.00 10.82 7.46
CA ALA A 123 -5.74 12.24 7.12
C ALA A 123 -5.33 13.12 8.32
N GLY A 124 -5.87 12.82 9.50
CA GLY A 124 -5.55 13.47 10.78
C GLY A 124 -5.15 12.43 11.81
N PHE A 125 -5.40 12.69 13.09
CA PHE A 125 -5.19 11.69 14.15
C PHE A 125 -6.27 10.63 14.14
N GLY A 126 -5.88 9.39 14.44
CA GLY A 126 -6.78 8.26 14.58
C GLY A 126 -6.04 6.94 14.49
N PRO A 127 -6.78 5.82 14.50
CA PRO A 127 -6.21 4.51 14.30
C PRO A 127 -5.46 4.42 12.97
N ALA A 128 -4.31 3.76 13.00
CA ALA A 128 -3.44 3.54 11.86
C ALA A 128 -3.24 2.02 11.66
N VAL A 129 -2.62 1.65 10.55
CA VAL A 129 -2.26 0.26 10.28
C VAL A 129 -0.74 0.15 10.19
N SER A 130 -0.11 -0.61 11.08
CA SER A 130 1.30 -0.95 10.93
C SER A 130 1.46 -2.05 9.88
N VAL A 131 2.51 -1.96 9.07
CA VAL A 131 2.86 -2.96 8.05
C VAL A 131 4.16 -3.61 8.47
N SER A 132 4.12 -4.91 8.75
CA SER A 132 5.26 -5.65 9.25
C SER A 132 5.28 -7.09 8.74
N TRP A 133 6.30 -7.86 9.13
CA TRP A 133 6.36 -9.29 8.83
C TRP A 133 5.21 -10.11 9.42
N GLU A 134 4.38 -9.56 10.32
CA GLU A 134 3.18 -10.24 10.82
C GLU A 134 1.93 -9.98 9.96
N GLY A 135 2.00 -9.02 9.03
CA GLY A 135 0.87 -8.59 8.22
C GLY A 135 0.48 -7.14 8.48
N PHE A 136 -0.83 -6.87 8.39
CA PHE A 136 -1.43 -5.55 8.59
C PHE A 136 -2.11 -5.49 9.96
N ASN A 137 -1.54 -4.73 10.90
CA ASN A 137 -2.06 -4.66 12.26
C ASN A 137 -2.70 -3.31 12.54
N LEU A 138 -3.94 -3.33 13.05
CA LEU A 138 -4.63 -2.14 13.50
C LEU A 138 -4.03 -1.62 14.82
N GLU A 139 -3.59 -0.37 14.81
CA GLU A 139 -2.94 0.31 15.92
C GLU A 139 -3.76 1.54 16.32
N ILE A 140 -4.10 1.65 17.60
CA ILE A 140 -4.95 2.75 18.11
C ILE A 140 -4.17 4.07 18.21
N VAL A 141 -2.85 3.98 18.41
CA VAL A 141 -1.96 5.13 18.51
C VAL A 141 -1.21 5.29 17.19
N PRO A 142 -1.33 6.45 16.52
CA PRO A 142 -0.61 6.68 15.26
C PRO A 142 0.91 6.83 15.50
N PRO A 143 1.75 6.59 14.47
CA PRO A 143 3.22 6.63 14.58
C PRO A 143 3.81 8.05 14.51
N TYR A 144 3.02 9.08 14.83
CA TYR A 144 3.45 10.48 14.78
C TYR A 144 2.86 11.28 15.93
N ALA A 145 3.64 12.21 16.48
CA ALA A 145 3.23 13.09 17.56
C ALA A 145 2.37 14.25 17.06
N ASP A 146 2.59 14.70 15.83
CA ASP A 146 1.85 15.80 15.22
C ASP A 146 1.65 15.65 13.70
N LEU A 147 0.85 16.57 13.13
CA LEU A 147 0.53 16.57 11.71
C LEU A 147 1.72 16.98 10.81
N ILE A 148 2.75 17.62 11.38
CA ILE A 148 3.97 17.97 10.66
C ILE A 148 4.79 16.68 10.48
N GLU A 149 5.00 15.93 11.55
CA GLU A 149 5.67 14.62 11.51
C GLU A 149 4.94 13.64 10.58
N ARG A 150 3.61 13.62 10.62
CA ARG A 150 2.79 12.88 9.66
C ARG A 150 3.11 13.25 8.22
N ALA A 151 3.12 14.53 7.89
CA ALA A 151 3.40 15.01 6.54
C ALA A 151 4.83 14.65 6.11
N ASP A 152 5.80 14.74 7.02
CA ASP A 152 7.19 14.38 6.77
C ASP A 152 7.35 12.88 6.49
N GLY A 153 6.65 12.01 7.20
CA GLY A 153 6.69 10.58 6.96
C GLY A 153 6.00 10.14 5.66
N ILE A 154 4.91 10.82 5.27
CA ILE A 154 4.32 10.64 3.93
C ILE A 154 5.30 11.10 2.85
N ALA A 155 5.99 12.22 3.07
CA ALA A 155 7.01 12.70 2.14
C ALA A 155 8.22 11.74 2.07
N ARG A 156 8.58 11.05 3.17
CA ARG A 156 9.59 9.98 3.17
C ARG A 156 9.13 8.80 2.31
N ALA A 157 7.92 8.31 2.51
CA ALA A 157 7.33 7.25 1.69
C ALA A 157 7.30 7.61 0.20
N ALA A 158 6.85 8.82 -0.14
CA ALA A 158 6.87 9.35 -1.50
C ALA A 158 8.28 9.35 -2.12
N ARG A 159 9.29 9.75 -1.34
CA ARG A 159 10.70 9.75 -1.79
C ARG A 159 11.21 8.33 -2.05
N SER A 160 10.89 7.38 -1.19
CA SER A 160 11.25 5.97 -1.38
C SER A 160 10.74 5.43 -2.71
N LEU A 161 9.52 5.78 -3.12
CA LEU A 161 8.96 5.43 -4.42
C LEU A 161 9.72 6.07 -5.59
N THR A 162 10.01 7.38 -5.49
CA THR A 162 10.69 8.10 -6.57
C THR A 162 12.13 7.64 -6.82
N ARG A 163 12.82 7.08 -5.82
CA ARG A 163 14.18 6.54 -5.99
C ARG A 163 14.26 5.45 -7.04
N PHE A 164 13.19 4.65 -7.20
CA PHE A 164 13.13 3.58 -8.20
C PHE A 164 12.72 4.06 -9.60
N LEU A 165 12.33 5.34 -9.72
CA LEU A 165 11.92 5.96 -10.99
C LEU A 165 13.03 6.80 -11.63
N GLN A 166 14.07 7.16 -10.87
CA GLN A 166 15.18 7.93 -11.44
C GLN A 166 16.06 7.00 -12.29
N PRO A 167 16.35 7.36 -13.55
CA PRO A 167 17.35 6.63 -14.31
C PRO A 167 18.66 6.67 -13.54
N VAL A 168 19.32 5.52 -13.43
CA VAL A 168 20.71 5.45 -12.99
C VAL A 168 21.54 6.14 -14.08
N GLU A 169 21.74 7.44 -13.96
CA GLU A 169 22.80 8.10 -14.73
C GLU A 169 24.13 7.60 -14.16
N ALA A 170 24.86 6.86 -15.00
CA ALA A 170 26.23 6.43 -14.80
C ALA A 170 27.20 7.46 -15.40
#